data_AF-A0A2R2WBG3-F1
#
_entry.id   AF-A0A2R2WBG3-F1
#
_cell.length_a   1.000
_cell.length_b   1.000
_cell.length_c   1.000
_cell.angle_alpha   90.00
_cell.angle_beta   90.00
_cell.angle_gamma   90.00
#
_symmetry.space_group_name_H-M   'P 1'
#
loop_
_entity.id
_entity.type
_entity.pdbx_description
1 polymer ?
#
loop_
_entity_poly.entity_id
_entity_poly.type
_entity_poly.pdbx_seq_one_letter_code
_entity_poly.pdbx_strand_id
1 'polypeptide(L)'
;MPLLARLRDDVAAVRRSDPAARGTLEIVLVYSGLHAVWAYRLTSRLWRTRPFPGARFAARFVSQLVRWLTGVEIHPGARIGRRLFIDHGMGVVIGETAVIGDDVLIYHGVTLGGRGTGQAGRRHPHLGDGVLVGAGAKVLGAVTVGDGAQVGANAVVTHDVAPGTTVVGVPAQPL
;
A
#
# COMPACT_ATOMS: atom_id res chain seq x y z
N MET A 1 -13.41 14.75 -3.03
CA MET A 1 -14.44 14.00 -2.29
C MET A 1 -14.31 14.24 -0.79
N PRO A 2 -15.43 14.31 -0.05
CA PRO A 2 -15.43 14.40 1.41
C PRO A 2 -14.71 13.21 2.07
N LEU A 3 -14.11 13.42 3.24
CA LEU A 3 -13.41 12.38 3.99
C LEU A 3 -14.32 11.17 4.27
N LEU A 4 -15.55 11.43 4.73
CA LEU A 4 -16.54 10.39 5.05
C LEU A 4 -16.90 9.52 3.86
N ALA A 5 -17.00 10.10 2.65
CA ALA A 5 -17.27 9.33 1.44
C ALA A 5 -16.13 8.35 1.14
N ARG A 6 -14.87 8.79 1.29
CA ARG A 6 -13.70 7.90 1.15
C ARG A 6 -13.69 6.76 2.16
N LEU A 7 -13.96 7.05 3.44
CA LEU A 7 -14.00 6.00 4.48
C LEU A 7 -15.06 4.93 4.16
N ARG A 8 -16.23 5.35 3.67
CA ARG A 8 -17.30 4.45 3.23
C ARG A 8 -16.86 3.60 2.05
N ASP A 9 -16.17 4.19 1.08
CA ASP A 9 -15.67 3.45 -0.09
C ASP A 9 -14.62 2.41 0.30
N ASP A 10 -13.72 2.74 1.22
CA ASP A 10 -12.69 1.81 1.71
C ASP A 10 -13.34 0.62 2.46
N VAL A 11 -14.34 0.87 3.31
CA VAL A 11 -15.13 -0.20 3.97
C VAL A 11 -15.87 -1.06 2.93
N ALA A 12 -16.45 -0.43 1.91
CA ALA A 12 -17.14 -1.15 0.85
C ALA A 12 -16.17 -2.01 0.02
N ALA A 13 -14.93 -1.56 -0.18
CA ALA A 13 -13.89 -2.35 -0.85
C ALA A 13 -13.55 -3.61 -0.04
N VAL A 14 -13.30 -3.47 1.26
CA VAL A 14 -13.08 -4.62 2.16
C VAL A 14 -14.22 -5.63 2.06
N ARG A 15 -15.47 -5.17 2.16
CA ARG A 15 -16.66 -6.05 2.05
C ARG A 15 -16.76 -6.81 0.74
N ARG A 16 -16.29 -6.24 -0.37
CA ARG A 16 -16.33 -6.92 -1.69
C ARG A 16 -15.20 -7.92 -1.85
N SER A 17 -14.06 -7.66 -1.23
CA SER A 17 -12.84 -8.43 -1.44
C SER A 17 -12.60 -9.50 -0.38
N ASP A 18 -13.15 -9.37 0.82
CA ASP A 18 -12.96 -10.31 1.92
C ASP A 18 -14.27 -11.04 2.29
N PRO A 19 -14.39 -12.34 1.95
CA PRO A 19 -15.53 -13.18 2.34
C PRO A 19 -15.72 -13.33 3.85
N ALA A 20 -14.68 -13.11 4.67
CA ALA A 20 -14.76 -13.22 6.12
C ALA A 20 -15.43 -11.99 6.78
N ALA A 21 -15.59 -10.89 6.04
CA ALA A 21 -16.12 -9.64 6.57
C ALA A 21 -17.64 -9.72 6.85
N ARG A 22 -18.04 -9.92 8.11
CA ARG A 22 -19.46 -10.16 8.48
C ARG A 22 -20.28 -8.88 8.62
N GLY A 23 -19.64 -7.74 8.85
CA GLY A 23 -20.35 -6.48 9.10
C GLY A 23 -19.48 -5.22 9.08
N THR A 24 -20.12 -4.05 8.93
CA THR A 24 -19.41 -2.76 8.83
C THR A 24 -18.74 -2.42 10.15
N LEU A 25 -19.41 -2.69 11.28
CA LEU A 25 -18.88 -2.41 12.60
C LEU A 25 -17.60 -3.22 12.86
N GLU A 26 -17.62 -4.51 12.52
CA GLU A 26 -16.43 -5.36 12.60
C GLU A 26 -15.31 -4.80 11.75
N ILE A 27 -15.56 -4.52 10.46
CA ILE A 27 -14.56 -3.97 9.54
C ILE A 27 -13.92 -2.70 10.10
N VAL A 28 -14.75 -1.76 10.58
CA VAL A 28 -14.27 -0.49 11.13
C VAL A 28 -13.45 -0.69 12.40
N LEU A 29 -13.78 -1.67 13.24
CA LEU A 29 -13.14 -1.85 14.55
C LEU A 29 -11.91 -2.76 14.54
N VAL A 30 -11.83 -3.77 13.66
CA VAL A 30 -10.79 -4.82 13.78
C VAL A 30 -9.84 -4.92 12.59
N TYR A 31 -10.10 -4.23 11.47
CA TYR A 31 -9.24 -4.34 10.28
C TYR A 31 -8.04 -3.37 10.37
N SER A 32 -6.91 -3.90 10.83
CA SER A 32 -5.66 -3.14 11.01
C SER A 32 -5.14 -2.49 9.72
N GLY A 33 -5.31 -3.17 8.58
CA GLY A 33 -4.96 -2.62 7.27
C GLY A 33 -5.75 -1.35 6.92
N LEU A 34 -7.05 -1.34 7.25
CA LEU A 34 -7.93 -0.19 7.06
C LEU A 34 -7.52 0.98 7.98
N HIS A 35 -7.22 0.69 9.25
CA HIS A 35 -6.71 1.69 10.19
C HIS A 35 -5.40 2.32 9.71
N ALA A 36 -4.48 1.51 9.18
CA ALA A 36 -3.22 1.99 8.61
C ALA A 36 -3.43 2.92 7.42
N VAL A 37 -4.32 2.55 6.49
CA VAL A 37 -4.65 3.39 5.31
C VAL A 37 -5.27 4.72 5.74
N TRP A 38 -6.20 4.72 6.69
CA TRP A 38 -6.84 5.94 7.19
C TRP A 38 -5.86 6.87 7.89
N ALA A 39 -5.02 6.32 8.76
CA ALA A 39 -3.97 7.10 9.41
C ALA A 39 -2.96 7.65 8.39
N TYR A 40 -2.60 6.86 7.36
CA TYR A 40 -1.81 7.35 6.24
C TYR A 40 -2.47 8.55 5.53
N ARG A 41 -3.79 8.57 5.31
CA ARG A 41 -4.45 9.73 4.68
C ARG A 41 -4.22 11.02 5.47
N LEU A 42 -4.24 10.94 6.80
CA LEU A 42 -3.97 12.06 7.69
C LEU A 42 -2.49 12.46 7.66
N THR A 43 -1.57 11.51 7.87
CA THR A 43 -0.13 11.79 7.90
C THR A 43 0.38 12.27 6.55
N SER A 44 -0.14 11.75 5.46
CA SER A 44 0.21 12.14 4.11
C SER A 44 -0.30 13.54 3.75
N ARG A 45 -1.48 13.93 4.24
CA ARG A 45 -1.95 15.33 4.17
C ARG A 45 -1.02 16.25 4.95
N LEU A 46 -0.66 15.89 6.17
CA LEU A 46 0.26 16.66 7.02
C LEU A 46 1.64 16.82 6.35
N TRP A 47 2.17 15.73 5.78
CA TRP A 47 3.44 15.69 5.05
C TRP A 47 3.47 16.62 3.82
N ARG A 48 2.36 16.67 3.07
CA ARG A 48 2.23 17.47 1.84
C ARG A 48 1.94 18.94 2.11
N THR A 49 0.98 19.23 3.00
CA THR A 49 0.50 20.60 3.25
C THR A 49 1.42 21.41 4.16
N ARG A 50 2.21 20.75 5.01
CA ARG A 50 3.17 21.37 5.92
C ARG A 50 2.61 22.59 6.68
N PRO A 51 1.47 22.46 7.38
CA PRO A 51 0.76 23.59 7.98
C PRO A 51 1.52 24.28 9.11
N PHE A 52 2.59 23.66 9.64
CA PHE A 52 3.44 24.21 10.69
C PHE A 52 4.89 23.70 10.58
N PRO A 53 5.88 24.40 11.16
CA PRO A 53 7.26 23.93 11.22
C PRO A 53 7.37 22.56 11.89
N GLY A 54 8.05 21.60 11.25
CA GLY A 54 8.16 20.22 11.77
C GLY A 54 7.00 19.30 11.42
N ALA A 55 6.00 19.73 10.63
CA ALA A 55 4.89 18.88 10.18
C ALA A 55 5.32 17.54 9.54
N ARG A 56 6.45 17.52 8.81
CA ARG A 56 7.02 16.29 8.24
C ARG A 56 7.52 15.32 9.30
N PHE A 57 8.18 15.84 10.33
CA PHE A 57 8.61 15.04 11.47
C PHE A 57 7.40 14.47 12.21
N ALA A 58 6.40 15.29 12.51
CA ALA A 58 5.16 14.84 13.13
C ALA A 58 4.45 13.74 12.30
N ALA A 59 4.35 13.91 10.98
CA ALA A 59 3.80 12.89 10.09
C ALA A 59 4.59 11.58 10.15
N ARG A 60 5.93 11.63 10.20
CA ARG A 60 6.78 10.44 10.34
C ARG A 60 6.62 9.79 11.71
N PHE A 61 6.62 10.56 12.77
CA PHE A 61 6.41 10.06 14.12
C PHE A 61 5.08 9.31 14.24
N VAL A 62 3.97 9.93 13.79
CA VAL A 62 2.66 9.28 13.76
C VAL A 62 2.67 8.02 12.88
N SER A 63 3.34 8.04 11.71
CA SER A 63 3.46 6.83 10.88
C SER A 63 4.15 5.66 11.59
N GLN A 64 5.12 5.93 12.47
CA GLN A 64 5.79 4.88 13.25
C GLN A 64 4.92 4.37 14.40
N LEU A 65 4.13 5.22 15.05
CA LEU A 65 3.13 4.79 16.02
C LEU A 65 2.06 3.89 15.37
N VAL A 66 1.59 4.26 14.18
CA VAL A 66 0.64 3.44 13.40
C VAL A 66 1.25 2.09 13.07
N ARG A 67 2.50 2.06 12.57
CA ARG A 67 3.24 0.80 12.33
C ARG A 67 3.29 -0.08 13.57
N TRP A 68 3.56 0.50 14.74
CA TRP A 68 3.60 -0.26 15.99
C TRP A 68 2.23 -0.86 16.36
N LEU A 69 1.13 -0.13 16.13
CA LEU A 69 -0.22 -0.58 16.44
C LEU A 69 -0.80 -1.58 15.42
N THR A 70 -0.46 -1.43 14.13
CA THR A 70 -1.10 -2.19 13.04
C THR A 70 -0.19 -3.23 12.38
N GLY A 71 1.13 -3.13 12.57
CA GLY A 71 2.12 -3.92 11.84
C GLY A 71 2.36 -3.46 10.39
N VAL A 72 1.69 -2.39 9.93
CA VAL A 72 1.77 -1.87 8.56
C VAL A 72 2.60 -0.57 8.55
N GLU A 73 3.68 -0.53 7.79
CA GLU A 73 4.45 0.68 7.56
C GLU A 73 4.07 1.34 6.24
N ILE A 74 3.52 2.56 6.30
CA ILE A 74 3.27 3.38 5.12
C ILE A 74 4.00 4.72 5.30
N HIS A 75 4.95 5.00 4.42
CA HIS A 75 5.64 6.28 4.45
C HIS A 75 4.66 7.42 4.06
N PRO A 76 4.56 8.53 4.82
CA PRO A 76 3.62 9.63 4.52
C PRO A 76 3.79 10.26 3.13
N GLY A 77 5.01 10.16 2.57
CA GLY A 77 5.34 10.62 1.23
C GLY A 77 4.77 9.81 0.07
N ALA A 78 4.32 8.56 0.31
CA ALA A 78 3.76 7.70 -0.73
C ALA A 78 2.53 8.35 -1.38
N ARG A 79 2.17 7.92 -2.58
CA ARG A 79 0.95 8.34 -3.28
C ARG A 79 0.05 7.13 -3.46
N ILE A 80 -1.12 7.15 -2.83
CA ILE A 80 -2.05 6.03 -2.84
C ILE A 80 -3.40 6.51 -3.38
N GLY A 81 -3.96 5.77 -4.33
CA GLY A 81 -5.29 5.93 -4.90
C GLY A 81 -6.39 5.63 -3.88
N ARG A 82 -7.58 5.24 -4.34
CA ARG A 82 -8.77 4.93 -3.55
C ARG A 82 -8.88 3.42 -3.34
N ARG A 83 -9.61 3.01 -2.29
CA ARG A 83 -10.00 1.60 -2.11
C ARG A 83 -8.81 0.64 -2.06
N LEU A 84 -7.65 1.12 -1.60
CA LEU A 84 -6.53 0.24 -1.26
C LEU A 84 -6.98 -0.68 -0.13
N PHE A 85 -6.97 -1.98 -0.38
CA PHE A 85 -7.21 -2.99 0.63
C PHE A 85 -5.88 -3.65 1.00
N ILE A 86 -5.51 -3.54 2.29
CA ILE A 86 -4.38 -4.27 2.85
C ILE A 86 -4.96 -5.39 3.72
N ASP A 87 -4.89 -6.61 3.22
CA ASP A 87 -5.40 -7.78 3.92
C ASP A 87 -4.32 -8.42 4.80
N HIS A 88 -4.70 -8.77 6.02
CA HIS A 88 -3.80 -9.32 7.05
C HIS A 88 -2.52 -8.51 7.28
N GLY A 89 -2.54 -7.17 7.13
CA GLY A 89 -1.40 -6.29 6.83
C GLY A 89 -0.08 -6.34 7.64
N MET A 90 0.08 -7.22 8.62
CA MET A 90 1.33 -7.47 9.33
C MET A 90 2.53 -7.58 8.38
N GLY A 91 3.56 -6.78 8.61
CA GLY A 91 4.81 -6.81 7.86
C GLY A 91 4.72 -6.15 6.47
N VAL A 92 3.62 -5.47 6.13
CA VAL A 92 3.54 -4.66 4.91
C VAL A 92 4.39 -3.41 5.06
N VAL A 93 5.22 -3.12 4.05
CA VAL A 93 6.11 -1.96 4.00
C VAL A 93 5.96 -1.21 2.68
N ILE A 94 5.53 0.05 2.73
CA ILE A 94 5.33 0.93 1.56
C ILE A 94 6.26 2.14 1.66
N GLY A 95 7.22 2.21 0.75
CA GLY A 95 8.26 3.24 0.75
C GLY A 95 7.82 4.63 0.29
N GLU A 96 8.68 5.61 0.54
CA GLU A 96 8.38 7.05 0.38
C GLU A 96 7.89 7.46 -1.01
N THR A 97 8.48 6.91 -2.06
CA THR A 97 8.18 7.32 -3.45
C THR A 97 7.29 6.31 -4.17
N ALA A 98 6.69 5.38 -3.42
CA ALA A 98 5.78 4.40 -3.99
C ALA A 98 4.52 5.12 -4.49
N VAL A 99 4.02 4.65 -5.63
CA VAL A 99 2.74 5.04 -6.20
C VAL A 99 1.86 3.81 -6.27
N ILE A 100 0.64 3.90 -5.77
CA ILE A 100 -0.35 2.83 -5.76
C ILE A 100 -1.63 3.38 -6.36
N GLY A 101 -2.16 2.71 -7.38
CA GLY A 101 -3.43 3.03 -8.03
C GLY A 101 -4.67 2.84 -7.16
N ASP A 102 -5.81 2.89 -7.80
CA ASP A 102 -7.12 2.57 -7.23
C ASP A 102 -7.34 1.05 -7.20
N ASP A 103 -8.15 0.56 -6.25
CA ASP A 103 -8.60 -0.85 -6.17
C ASP A 103 -7.47 -1.89 -6.06
N VAL A 104 -6.31 -1.48 -5.55
CA VAL A 104 -5.18 -2.39 -5.31
C VAL A 104 -5.43 -3.23 -4.06
N LEU A 105 -5.08 -4.52 -4.14
CA LEU A 105 -5.07 -5.47 -3.02
C LEU A 105 -3.64 -5.85 -2.67
N ILE A 106 -3.26 -5.69 -1.40
CA ILE A 106 -1.95 -6.07 -0.87
C ILE A 106 -2.14 -7.02 0.31
N TYR A 107 -1.54 -8.20 0.25
CA TYR A 107 -1.51 -9.14 1.37
C TYR A 107 -0.34 -8.86 2.34
N HIS A 108 -0.37 -9.52 3.48
CA HIS A 108 0.65 -9.45 4.53
C HIS A 108 2.08 -9.70 4.03
N GLY A 109 3.07 -9.13 4.71
CA GLY A 109 4.50 -9.34 4.42
C GLY A 109 5.00 -8.76 3.10
N VAL A 110 4.17 -8.01 2.37
CA VAL A 110 4.57 -7.36 1.10
C VAL A 110 5.50 -6.19 1.33
N THR A 111 6.50 -6.01 0.47
CA THR A 111 7.37 -4.82 0.47
C THR A 111 7.36 -4.13 -0.88
N LEU A 112 7.02 -2.84 -0.89
CA LEU A 112 7.21 -1.91 -2.00
C LEU A 112 8.44 -1.06 -1.70
N GLY A 113 9.61 -1.62 -2.01
CA GLY A 113 10.92 -1.20 -1.52
C GLY A 113 11.82 -0.56 -2.58
N GLY A 114 12.93 0.03 -2.12
CA GLY A 114 13.97 0.54 -3.01
C GLY A 114 14.99 -0.52 -3.42
N ARG A 115 15.76 -0.23 -4.48
CA ARG A 115 16.92 -1.03 -4.89
C ARG A 115 18.19 -0.18 -4.73
N GLY A 116 18.98 -0.45 -3.69
CA GLY A 116 20.25 0.23 -3.40
C GLY A 116 20.14 1.64 -2.78
N THR A 117 21.31 2.22 -2.45
CA THR A 117 21.46 3.57 -1.87
C THR A 117 21.82 4.59 -2.96
N GLY A 118 21.32 5.83 -2.86
CA GLY A 118 21.87 6.97 -3.61
C GLY A 118 21.14 7.38 -4.90
N GLN A 119 19.99 6.79 -5.24
CA GLN A 119 19.19 7.28 -6.37
C GLN A 119 18.38 8.51 -5.96
N ALA A 120 18.74 9.68 -6.52
CA ALA A 120 17.90 10.85 -6.47
C ALA A 120 16.63 10.61 -7.33
N GLY A 121 15.44 10.86 -6.77
CA GLY A 121 14.17 10.72 -7.47
C GLY A 121 13.35 9.48 -7.09
N ARG A 122 12.59 8.93 -8.05
CA ARG A 122 11.75 7.74 -7.85
C ARG A 122 12.65 6.52 -7.63
N ARG A 123 12.42 5.82 -6.52
CA ARG A 123 13.19 4.62 -6.12
C ARG A 123 12.32 3.45 -5.68
N HIS A 124 11.01 3.67 -5.57
CA HIS A 124 10.05 2.65 -5.18
C HIS A 124 9.07 2.36 -6.33
N PRO A 125 8.31 1.25 -6.23
CA PRO A 125 7.44 0.81 -7.31
C PRO A 125 6.27 1.76 -7.60
N HIS A 126 5.75 1.64 -8.81
CA HIS A 126 4.44 2.13 -9.21
C HIS A 126 3.55 0.92 -9.47
N LEU A 127 2.47 0.77 -8.70
CA LEU A 127 1.42 -0.21 -8.97
C LEU A 127 0.25 0.52 -9.65
N GLY A 128 -0.18 0.01 -10.79
CA GLY A 128 -1.36 0.44 -11.51
C GLY A 128 -2.66 0.10 -10.77
N ASP A 129 -3.78 0.40 -11.42
CA ASP A 129 -5.11 0.18 -10.86
C ASP A 129 -5.45 -1.32 -10.85
N GLY A 130 -6.14 -1.79 -9.81
CA GLY A 130 -6.59 -3.19 -9.70
C GLY A 130 -5.48 -4.23 -9.53
N VAL A 131 -4.23 -3.80 -9.27
CA VAL A 131 -3.12 -4.72 -9.03
C VAL A 131 -3.35 -5.54 -7.76
N LEU A 132 -3.04 -6.84 -7.84
CA LEU A 132 -3.02 -7.74 -6.68
C LEU A 132 -1.56 -8.08 -6.35
N VAL A 133 -1.17 -7.90 -5.09
CA VAL A 133 0.16 -8.28 -4.59
C VAL A 133 0.03 -9.34 -3.51
N GLY A 134 0.40 -10.57 -3.87
CA GLY A 134 0.31 -11.76 -3.03
C GLY A 134 1.20 -11.72 -1.79
N ALA A 135 0.84 -12.53 -0.81
CA ALA A 135 1.48 -12.56 0.50
C ALA A 135 3.00 -12.73 0.39
N GLY A 136 3.75 -11.91 1.13
CA GLY A 136 5.20 -11.99 1.20
C GLY A 136 5.96 -11.49 -0.04
N ALA A 137 5.29 -11.03 -1.10
CA ALA A 137 5.97 -10.57 -2.30
C ALA A 137 6.85 -9.32 -2.06
N LYS A 138 7.91 -9.17 -2.85
CA LYS A 138 8.83 -8.03 -2.80
C LYS A 138 8.88 -7.38 -4.17
N VAL A 139 8.41 -6.14 -4.27
CA VAL A 139 8.50 -5.33 -5.50
C VAL A 139 9.54 -4.25 -5.23
N LEU A 140 10.67 -4.32 -5.92
CA LEU A 140 11.89 -3.58 -5.54
C LEU A 140 12.40 -2.69 -6.66
N GLY A 141 12.61 -1.42 -6.32
CA GLY A 141 13.15 -0.40 -7.23
C GLY A 141 12.06 0.41 -7.93
N ALA A 142 12.49 1.30 -8.81
CA ALA A 142 11.62 2.14 -9.63
C ALA A 142 11.03 1.34 -10.81
N VAL A 143 10.29 0.27 -10.50
CA VAL A 143 9.57 -0.55 -11.49
C VAL A 143 8.11 -0.16 -11.57
N THR A 144 7.43 -0.58 -12.63
CA THR A 144 6.00 -0.39 -12.85
C THR A 144 5.32 -1.75 -12.95
N VAL A 145 4.28 -1.96 -12.16
CA VAL A 145 3.38 -3.12 -12.25
C VAL A 145 2.08 -2.61 -12.86
N GLY A 146 1.81 -2.98 -14.12
CA GLY A 146 0.70 -2.46 -14.90
C GLY A 146 -0.68 -2.83 -14.34
N ASP A 147 -1.72 -2.14 -14.82
CA ASP A 147 -3.09 -2.29 -14.34
C ASP A 147 -3.57 -3.75 -14.42
N GLY A 148 -4.26 -4.20 -13.37
CA GLY A 148 -4.81 -5.56 -13.25
C GLY A 148 -3.76 -6.68 -13.20
N ALA A 149 -2.47 -6.36 -13.14
CA ALA A 149 -1.43 -7.37 -12.99
C ALA A 149 -1.50 -8.04 -11.60
N GLN A 150 -1.04 -9.28 -11.52
CA GLN A 150 -1.03 -10.07 -10.30
C GLN A 150 0.39 -10.52 -9.98
N VAL A 151 0.84 -10.22 -8.76
CA VAL A 151 2.14 -10.66 -8.25
C VAL A 151 1.89 -11.83 -7.31
N GLY A 152 2.45 -12.99 -7.62
CA GLY A 152 2.30 -14.19 -6.81
C GLY A 152 2.91 -14.06 -5.42
N ALA A 153 2.47 -14.92 -4.50
CA ALA A 153 3.03 -14.99 -3.16
C ALA A 153 4.54 -15.24 -3.19
N ASN A 154 5.28 -14.57 -2.32
CA ASN A 154 6.74 -14.59 -2.21
C ASN A 154 7.53 -14.26 -3.49
N ALA A 155 6.87 -13.75 -4.54
CA ALA A 155 7.56 -13.36 -5.76
C ALA A 155 8.48 -12.15 -5.52
N VAL A 156 9.61 -12.10 -6.23
CA VAL A 156 10.55 -10.97 -6.17
C VAL A 156 10.59 -10.26 -7.53
N VAL A 157 9.87 -9.15 -7.63
CA VAL A 157 9.72 -8.34 -8.84
C VAL A 157 10.78 -7.24 -8.86
N THR A 158 11.64 -7.27 -9.88
CA THR A 158 12.74 -6.31 -10.09
C THR A 158 12.77 -5.70 -11.48
N HIS A 159 11.71 -5.92 -12.27
CA HIS A 159 11.52 -5.39 -13.62
C HIS A 159 10.04 -4.98 -13.79
N ASP A 160 9.75 -4.25 -14.86
CA ASP A 160 8.38 -3.84 -15.17
C ASP A 160 7.50 -5.04 -15.53
N VAL A 161 6.25 -5.02 -15.09
CA VAL A 161 5.24 -6.05 -15.35
C VAL A 161 4.14 -5.43 -16.22
N ALA A 162 3.83 -6.07 -17.35
CA ALA A 162 2.80 -5.59 -18.26
C ALA A 162 1.40 -5.67 -17.62
N PRO A 163 0.44 -4.82 -18.05
CA PRO A 163 -0.95 -4.89 -17.57
C PRO A 163 -1.57 -6.28 -17.75
N GLY A 164 -2.41 -6.69 -16.81
CA GLY A 164 -3.11 -7.98 -16.80
C GLY A 164 -2.22 -9.22 -16.66
N THR A 165 -0.90 -9.04 -16.55
CA THR A 165 0.05 -10.15 -16.47
C THR A 165 0.12 -10.70 -15.05
N THR A 166 0.22 -12.02 -14.92
CA THR A 166 0.56 -12.66 -13.63
C THR A 166 2.04 -13.00 -13.62
N VAL A 167 2.76 -12.63 -12.55
CA VAL A 167 4.18 -12.96 -12.37
C VAL A 167 4.41 -13.72 -11.07
N VAL A 168 5.29 -14.72 -11.09
CA VAL A 168 5.63 -15.56 -9.93
C VAL A 168 7.12 -15.87 -9.87
N GLY A 169 7.63 -16.29 -8.71
CA GLY A 169 8.99 -16.82 -8.55
C GLY A 169 10.04 -15.81 -8.09
N VAL A 170 11.28 -16.28 -7.97
CA VAL A 170 12.44 -15.52 -7.50
C VAL A 170 13.64 -15.79 -8.43
N PRO A 171 13.99 -14.87 -9.35
CA PRO A 171 13.26 -13.64 -9.67
C PRO A 171 11.90 -13.93 -10.30
N ALA A 172 10.97 -12.98 -10.19
CA ALA A 172 9.64 -13.13 -10.78
C ALA A 172 9.73 -13.27 -12.31
N GLN A 173 8.85 -14.10 -12.90
CA GLN A 173 8.67 -14.27 -14.34
C GLN A 173 7.18 -14.35 -14.66
N PRO A 174 6.74 -13.95 -15.87
CA PRO A 174 5.37 -14.18 -16.32
C PRO A 174 5.00 -15.67 -16.24
N LEU A 175 3.77 -15.95 -15.78
CA LEU A 175 3.13 -17.27 -15.87
C LEU A 175 2.67 -17.58 -17.30
#